data_AF-A0A6M3L5Z6-F1
#
_entry.id   AF-A0A6M3L5Z6-F1
#
_cell.length_a   1.000
_cell.length_b   1.000
_cell.length_c   1.000
_cell.angle_alpha   90.00
_cell.angle_beta   90.00
_cell.angle_gamma   90.00
#
_symmetry.space_group_name_H-M   'P 1'
#
loop_
_entity.id
_entity.type
_entity.pdbx_description
1 polymer ?
#
loop_
_entity_poly.entity_id
_entity_poly.type
_entity_poly.pdbx_seq_one_letter_code
_entity_poly.pdbx_strand_id
1 'polypeptide(L)' 'MSRAFEHFPDTATCPVCGSNEDGECVLIPIDGTTSGDGRTCEAQPTHLECLDSDRMRYNRKVNVVYVLSSERKKGSPR' A
#
# COMPACT_ATOMS: atom_id res chain seq x y z
N MET A 1 9.35 2.64 13.75
CA MET A 1 9.50 1.37 13.04
C MET A 1 8.13 0.97 12.52
N SER A 2 7.94 0.87 11.21
CA SER A 2 6.72 0.27 10.65
C SER A 2 6.70 -1.21 11.03
N ARG A 3 5.56 -1.70 11.53
CA ARG A 3 5.37 -3.11 11.87
C ARG A 3 4.87 -3.85 10.63
N ALA A 4 5.53 -4.94 10.29
CA ALA A 4 5.02 -5.91 9.31
C ALA A 4 4.03 -6.87 9.98
N PHE A 5 3.09 -7.35 9.19
CA PHE A 5 2.11 -8.37 9.55
C PHE A 5 2.33 -9.56 8.62
N GLU A 6 2.26 -10.77 9.17
CA GLU A 6 2.55 -12.01 8.43
C GLU A 6 1.50 -12.34 7.37
N HIS A 7 0.25 -11.92 7.60
CA HIS A 7 -0.89 -12.22 6.74
C HIS A 7 -1.56 -10.96 6.19
N PHE A 8 -1.99 -11.02 4.93
CA PHE A 8 -2.73 -9.95 4.27
C PHE A 8 -4.23 -10.15 4.55
N PRO A 9 -5.01 -9.09 4.89
CA PRO A 9 -6.42 -9.27 5.19
C PRO A 9 -7.24 -9.66 3.95
N ASP A 10 -7.99 -10.77 4.03
CA ASP A 10 -8.85 -11.28 2.93
C ASP A 10 -9.87 -10.26 2.40
N THR A 11 -10.29 -9.34 3.28
CA THR A 11 -11.29 -8.29 2.98
C THR A 11 -10.68 -7.04 2.36
N ALA A 12 -9.35 -6.94 2.28
CA ALA A 12 -8.65 -5.81 1.71
C ALA A 12 -8.16 -6.10 0.29
N THR A 13 -7.73 -5.06 -0.42
CA THR A 13 -7.07 -5.19 -1.72
C THR A 13 -5.83 -4.31 -1.70
N CYS A 14 -4.69 -4.88 -2.08
CA CYS A 14 -3.45 -4.13 -2.11
C CYS A 14 -3.50 -3.04 -3.20
N PRO A 15 -3.19 -1.78 -2.86
CA PRO A 15 -3.32 -0.66 -3.79
C PRO A 15 -2.32 -0.70 -4.96
N VAL A 16 -1.28 -1.54 -4.87
CA VAL A 16 -0.20 -1.65 -5.86
C VAL A 16 -0.46 -2.76 -6.88
N CYS A 17 -0.78 -3.98 -6.44
CA CYS A 17 -1.03 -5.12 -7.34
C CYS A 17 -2.52 -5.35 -7.63
N GLY A 18 -3.43 -4.86 -6.78
CA GLY A 18 -4.86 -5.08 -6.91
C GLY A 18 -5.33 -6.49 -6.51
N SER A 19 -4.48 -7.31 -5.90
CA SER A 19 -4.86 -8.62 -5.35
C SER A 19 -5.17 -8.55 -3.86
N ASN A 20 -5.86 -9.58 -3.36
CA ASN A 20 -6.07 -9.87 -1.94
C ASN A 20 -5.35 -11.18 -1.53
N GLU A 21 -4.33 -11.57 -2.29
CA GLU A 21 -3.55 -12.78 -1.99
C GLU A 21 -2.91 -12.66 -0.61
N ASP A 22 -2.87 -13.75 0.15
CA ASP A 22 -2.22 -13.74 1.45
C ASP A 22 -0.70 -13.54 1.32
N GLY A 23 -0.11 -12.87 2.29
CA GLY A 23 1.33 -12.60 2.35
C GLY A 23 1.69 -11.48 3.32
N GLU A 24 2.99 -11.31 3.53
CA GLU A 24 3.48 -10.26 4.42
C GLU A 24 3.03 -8.87 3.95
N CYS A 25 2.57 -8.05 4.88
CA CYS A 25 2.07 -6.72 4.59
C CYS A 25 2.45 -5.68 5.63
N VAL A 26 2.37 -4.42 5.23
CA VAL A 26 2.55 -3.27 6.10
C VAL A 26 1.38 -2.31 5.95
N LEU A 27 1.11 -1.54 7.00
CA LEU A 27 0.12 -0.48 6.97
C LEU A 27 0.75 0.83 6.48
N ILE A 28 0.22 1.35 5.38
CA ILE A 28 0.64 2.65 4.82
C ILE A 28 -0.42 3.69 5.20
N PRO A 29 -0.07 4.74 5.97
CA PRO A 29 -0.99 5.82 6.34
C PRO A 29 -1.62 6.49 5.12
N ILE A 30 -2.92 6.81 5.21
CA ILE A 30 -3.64 7.53 4.16
C ILE A 30 -3.55 9.02 4.45
N ASP A 31 -2.97 9.78 3.52
CA ASP A 31 -2.85 11.23 3.63
C ASP A 31 -4.23 11.90 3.81
N GLY A 32 -4.29 12.91 4.67
CA GLY A 32 -5.54 13.61 5.00
C GLY A 32 -6.48 12.91 5.99
N THR A 33 -6.16 11.70 6.47
CA THR A 33 -7.00 10.96 7.44
C THR A 33 -6.53 11.07 8.89
N THR A 34 -5.54 11.92 9.15
CA THR A 34 -5.00 12.11 10.50
C THR A 34 -6.04 12.78 11.39
N SER A 35 -6.25 12.22 12.59
CA SER A 35 -7.14 12.77 13.61
C SER A 35 -6.72 14.19 14.03
N GLY A 36 -7.67 14.96 14.57
CA GLY A 36 -7.38 16.32 15.04
C GLY A 36 -6.33 16.40 16.15
N ASP A 37 -6.09 15.32 16.89
CA ASP A 37 -5.04 15.23 17.91
C ASP A 37 -3.68 14.73 17.36
N GLY A 38 -3.62 14.39 16.08
CA GLY A 38 -2.39 13.98 15.39
C GLY A 38 -1.89 12.58 15.77
N ARG A 39 -2.67 11.77 16.51
CA ARG A 39 -2.20 10.48 17.03
C ARG A 39 -2.62 9.27 16.21
N THR A 40 -3.73 9.36 15.50
CA THR A 40 -4.27 8.26 14.71
C THR A 40 -4.53 8.71 13.28
N CYS A 41 -4.51 7.76 12.36
CA CYS A 41 -4.89 7.95 10.96
C CYS A 41 -5.46 6.64 10.44
N GLU A 42 -6.16 6.69 9.32
CA GLU A 42 -6.47 5.50 8.56
C GLU A 42 -5.21 5.01 7.84
N ALA A 43 -5.11 3.69 7.63
CA ALA A 43 -3.98 3.11 6.93
C ALA A 43 -4.44 1.96 6.04
N GLN A 44 -3.76 1.81 4.91
CA GLN A 44 -4.03 0.80 3.90
C GLN A 44 -3.03 -0.37 4.04
N PRO A 45 -3.49 -1.61 4.23
CA PRO A 45 -2.61 -2.77 4.11
C PRO A 45 -2.08 -2.88 2.67
N THR A 46 -0.77 -3.05 2.55
CA THR A 46 -0.06 -3.16 1.28
C THR A 46 0.95 -4.30 1.39
N HIS A 47 0.97 -5.22 0.41
CA HIS A 47 1.95 -6.31 0.37
C HIS A 47 3.37 -5.74 0.46
N LEU A 48 4.22 -6.36 1.27
CA LEU A 48 5.58 -5.90 1.47
C LEU A 48 6.40 -6.03 0.17
N GLU A 49 6.21 -7.12 -0.58
CA GLU A 49 6.82 -7.32 -1.90
C GLU A 49 6.39 -6.27 -2.94
N CYS A 50 5.22 -5.66 -2.78
CA CYS A 50 4.78 -4.59 -3.67
C CYS A 50 5.50 -3.25 -3.40
N LEU A 51 6.22 -3.15 -2.28
CA LEU A 51 7.05 -2.01 -1.91
C LEU A 51 8.54 -2.25 -2.18
N ASP A 52 8.89 -3.24 -2.99
CA ASP A 52 10.28 -3.50 -3.34
C ASP A 52 10.93 -2.32 -4.10
N SER A 53 12.25 -2.21 -3.93
CA SER A 53 13.16 -1.20 -4.46
C SER A 53 13.05 -0.99 -5.97
N ASP A 54 12.71 -2.03 -6.73
CA ASP A 54 12.52 -1.94 -8.19
C ASP A 54 11.25 -1.16 -8.58
N ARG A 55 10.26 -1.06 -7.67
CA ARG A 55 8.97 -0.40 -7.92
C ARG A 55 8.87 0.96 -7.24
N MET A 56 9.59 1.14 -6.13
CA MET A 56 9.66 2.40 -5.41
C MET A 56 10.48 3.46 -6.15
N ARG A 57 9.97 4.68 -6.15
CA ARG A 57 10.63 5.85 -6.72
C ARG A 57 10.63 6.98 -5.72
N TYR A 58 11.75 7.71 -5.63
CA TYR A 58 11.85 8.90 -4.80
C TYR A 58 11.95 10.16 -5.68
N ASN A 59 10.92 11.01 -5.58
CA ASN A 59 10.91 12.32 -6.22
C ASN A 59 11.50 13.36 -5.25
N ARG A 60 12.76 13.72 -5.47
CA ARG A 60 13.49 14.72 -4.67
C ARG A 60 12.90 16.13 -4.72
N LYS A 61 12.18 16.50 -5.79
CA LYS A 61 11.64 17.85 -5.96
C LYS A 61 10.50 18.14 -4.99
N VAL A 62 9.67 17.14 -4.72
CA VAL A 62 8.49 17.26 -3.85
C VAL A 62 8.61 16.43 -2.57
N ASN A 63 9.75 15.76 -2.38
CA ASN A 63 10.05 14.90 -1.25
C ASN A 63 9.03 13.76 -1.06
N VAL A 64 8.68 13.06 -2.15
CA VAL A 64 7.69 11.97 -2.16
C VAL A 64 8.34 10.65 -2.54
N VAL A 65 8.10 9.60 -1.76
CA VAL A 65 8.33 8.20 -2.16
C VAL A 65 7.01 7.65 -2.69
N TYR A 66 7.02 7.07 -3.90
CA TYR A 66 5.82 6.56 -4.55
C TYR A 66 6.08 5.24 -5.26
N VAL A 67 5.03 4.44 -5.43
CA VAL A 67 5.02 3.22 -6.23
C VAL A 67 3.96 3.41 -7.31
N LEU A 68 4.27 3.00 -8.54
CA LEU A 68 3.27 2.99 -9.60
C LEU A 68 2.41 1.73 -9.46
N SER A 69 1.10 1.93 -9.30
CA SER A 69 0.12 0.85 -9.31
C SER A 69 0.19 0.14 -10.66
N SER A 70 0.17 -1.19 -10.63
CA SER A 70 0.10 -2.00 -11.86
C SER A 70 -1.20 -1.64 -12.57
N GLU A 71 -1.18 -1.39 -13.88
CA GLU A 71 -2.43 -1.21 -14.61
C GLU A 71 -3.31 -2.44 -14.36
N ARG A 72 -4.54 -2.22 -13.87
CA ARG A 72 -5.54 -3.28 -13.84
C ARG A 72 -5.61 -3.83 -15.27
N LYS A 73 -5.18 -5.07 -15.50
CA LYS A 73 -5.65 -5.80 -16.67
C LYS A 73 -7.17 -5.82 -16.53
N LYS A 74 -7.88 -5.00 -17.30
CA LYS A 74 -9.33 -5.12 -17.49
C LYS A 74 -9.55 -6.46 -18.20
N GLY A 75 -9.57 -7.54 -17.43
CA GLY A 75 -9.72 -8.92 -17.90
C GLY A 75 -11.12 -9.42 -17.55
N SER A 76 -12.01 -9.29 -18.53
CA SER A 76 -13.22 -10.07 -18.82
C SER A 76 -14.05 -10.65 -17.66
N PRO A 77 -15.36 -10.33 -17.56
CA PRO A 77 -16.26 -11.13 -16.73
C PRO A 77 -16.24 -12.59 -17.23
N ARG A 78 -16.18 -13.53 -16.28
CA ARG A 78 -16.55 -14.93 -16.49
C ARG A 78 -18.05 -15.07 -16.32
#